data_AF-A0A924UAD8-F1
#
_entry.id   AF-A0A924UAD8-F1
#
_cell.length_a   1.000
_cell.length_b   1.000
_cell.length_c   1.000
_cell.angle_alpha   90.00
_cell.angle_beta   90.00
_cell.angle_gamma   90.00
#
_symmetry.space_group_name_H-M   'P 1'
#
loop_
_entity.id
_entity.type
_entity.pdbx_description
1 polymer ?
#
loop_
_entity_poly.entity_id
_entity_poly.type
_entity_poly.pdbx_seq_one_letter_code
_entity_poly.pdbx_strand_id
1 'polypeptide(L)' 'MFKTIVLLSVLSFAVAGCQISDPGRAIIGAAAGAAIADSTGQNDALGAGAGAVAGLIIK' A
#
# COMPACT_ATOMS: atom_id res chain seq x y z
N MET A 1 15.39 -4.40 20.16
CA MET A 1 15.60 -3.14 19.42
C MET A 1 14.88 -3.13 18.08
N PHE A 2 14.99 -4.18 17.24
CA PHE A 2 14.26 -4.30 15.96
C PHE A 2 12.74 -4.06 16.06
N LYS A 3 12.10 -4.60 17.10
CA LYS A 3 10.64 -4.48 17.31
C LYS A 3 10.16 -3.03 17.49
N THR A 4 10.99 -2.18 18.10
CA THR A 4 10.68 -0.75 18.31
C THR A 4 10.77 0.05 17.00
N ILE A 5 11.72 -0.32 16.13
CA ILE A 5 11.92 0.32 14.81
C ILE A 5 10.75 0.01 13.87
N VAL A 6 10.28 -1.24 13.85
CA VAL A 6 9.12 -1.65 13.05
C VAL A 6 7.85 -0.93 13.50
N LEU A 7 7.61 -0.85 14.81
CA LEU A 7 6.45 -0.13 15.37
C LEU A 7 6.47 1.36 15.02
N LEU A 8 7.64 2.01 15.07
CA LEU A 8 7.79 3.42 14.71
C LEU A 8 7.54 3.66 13.20
N SER A 9 7.97 2.73 12.35
CA SER A 9 7.71 2.75 10.91
C SER A 9 6.21 2.63 10.61
N VAL A 10 5.52 1.69 11.25
CA VAL A 10 4.07 1.50 11.08
C VAL A 10 3.30 2.74 11.58
N LEU A 11 3.71 3.32 12.71
CA LEU A 11 3.09 4.53 13.25
C LEU A 11 3.31 5.75 12.34
N SER A 12 4.50 5.85 11.73
CA SER A 12 4.81 6.91 10.75
C SER A 12 4.00 6.76 9.47
N PHE A 13 3.77 5.53 9.01
CA PHE A 13 2.89 5.24 7.87
C PHE A 13 1.43 5.55 8.18
N ALA A 14 0.96 5.30 9.40
CA ALA A 14 -0.40 5.67 9.82
C ALA A 14 -0.60 7.19 9.81
N VAL A 15 0.38 7.96 10.30
CA VAL A 15 0.33 9.43 10.29
C VAL A 15 0.45 10.01 8.88
N ALA A 16 1.32 9.45 8.02
CA ALA A 16 1.43 9.85 6.62
C ALA A 16 0.19 9.46 5.81
N GLY A 17 -0.40 8.30 6.11
CA GLY A 17 -1.71 7.89 5.60
C GLY A 17 -2.78 8.92 5.96
N CYS A 18 -2.75 9.53 7.14
CA CYS A 18 -3.73 10.56 7.51
C CYS A 18 -3.72 11.79 6.58
N GLN A 19 -2.58 12.13 5.95
CA GLN A 19 -2.49 13.25 5.00
C GLN A 19 -2.64 12.85 3.52
N ILE A 20 -2.65 11.56 3.21
CA ILE A 20 -2.70 11.11 1.83
C ILE A 20 -4.13 11.13 1.31
N SER A 21 -4.38 11.90 0.26
CA SER A 21 -5.68 11.96 -0.41
C SER A 21 -6.12 10.55 -0.86
N ASP A 22 -7.42 10.26 -0.86
CA ASP A 22 -7.98 9.00 -1.38
C ASP A 22 -7.38 8.55 -2.72
N PRO A 23 -7.23 9.43 -3.75
CA PRO A 23 -6.57 9.03 -5.00
C PRO A 23 -5.09 8.68 -4.82
N GLY A 24 -4.34 9.36 -3.95
CA GLY A 24 -2.94 9.03 -3.66
C GLY A 24 -2.80 7.66 -2.99
N ARG A 25 -3.73 7.32 -2.10
CA ARG A 25 -3.81 6.01 -1.44
C ARG A 25 -4.10 4.89 -2.44
N ALA A 26 -5.02 5.13 -3.37
CA ALA A 26 -5.29 4.21 -4.48
C ALA A 26 -4.08 4.03 -5.40
N ILE A 27 -3.35 5.10 -5.76
CA ILE A 27 -2.17 5.00 -6.63
C ILE A 27 -1.05 4.19 -5.94
N ILE A 28 -0.78 4.46 -4.66
CA ILE A 28 0.23 3.72 -3.89
C ILE A 28 -0.15 2.26 -3.74
N GLY A 29 -1.42 2.00 -3.42
CA GLY A 29 -1.96 0.66 -3.38
C GLY A 29 -1.85 -0.05 -4.72
N ALA A 30 -2.16 0.64 -5.83
CA ALA A 30 -2.05 0.09 -7.18
C ALA A 30 -0.60 -0.27 -7.54
N ALA A 31 0.34 0.64 -7.25
CA ALA A 31 1.76 0.40 -7.51
C ALA A 31 2.29 -0.77 -6.69
N ALA A 32 1.92 -0.85 -5.40
CA ALA A 32 2.28 -1.97 -4.53
C ALA A 32 1.66 -3.28 -5.01
N GLY A 33 0.37 -3.28 -5.36
CA GLY A 33 -0.34 -4.46 -5.85
C GLY A 33 0.18 -4.96 -7.19
N ALA A 34 0.55 -4.05 -8.10
CA ALA A 34 1.19 -4.38 -9.37
C ALA A 34 2.55 -5.04 -9.15
N ALA A 35 3.40 -4.46 -8.29
CA ALA A 35 4.71 -5.03 -7.96
C ALA A 35 4.61 -6.43 -7.32
N ILE A 36 3.58 -6.66 -6.50
CA ILE A 36 3.31 -7.98 -5.91
C ILE A 36 2.83 -8.97 -6.98
N ALA A 37 1.97 -8.54 -7.91
CA ALA A 37 1.50 -9.40 -9.00
C ALA A 37 2.64 -9.78 -9.95
N ASP A 38 3.46 -8.81 -10.36
CA ASP A 38 4.65 -9.03 -11.20
C ASP A 38 5.60 -10.05 -10.55
N SER A 39 5.92 -9.87 -9.25
CA SER A 39 6.79 -10.79 -8.51
C SER A 39 6.19 -12.18 -8.26
N THR A 40 4.87 -12.35 -8.42
CA THR A 40 4.19 -13.66 -8.27
C THR A 40 3.80 -14.28 -9.60
N GLY A 41 4.15 -13.65 -10.73
CA GLY A 41 3.75 -14.10 -12.07
C GLY A 41 2.24 -14.01 -12.33
N GLN A 42 1.54 -13.17 -11.55
CA GLN A 42 0.12 -12.91 -11.67
C GLN A 42 -0.14 -11.70 -12.56
N ASN A 43 -1.38 -11.51 -13.02
CA ASN A 43 -1.70 -10.41 -13.92
C ASN A 43 -1.56 -9.04 -13.23
N ASP A 44 -0.62 -8.22 -13.71
CA ASP A 44 -0.30 -6.89 -13.16
C ASP A 44 -1.50 -5.96 -13.07
N ALA A 45 -2.39 -6.00 -14.07
CA ALA A 45 -3.60 -5.18 -14.08
C ALA A 45 -4.58 -5.56 -12.96
N LEU A 46 -4.69 -6.87 -12.66
CA LEU A 46 -5.49 -7.36 -11.54
C LEU A 46 -4.81 -7.04 -10.21
N GLY A 47 -3.49 -7.16 -10.12
CA GLY A 47 -2.71 -6.77 -8.94
C GLY A 47 -2.84 -5.27 -8.64
N ALA A 48 -2.70 -4.44 -9.66
CA ALA A 48 -2.88 -2.99 -9.57
C ALA A 48 -4.31 -2.64 -9.15
N GLY A 49 -5.33 -3.27 -9.75
CA GLY A 49 -6.72 -3.04 -9.37
C GLY A 49 -7.01 -3.43 -7.93
N ALA A 50 -6.59 -4.63 -7.52
CA ALA A 50 -6.77 -5.12 -6.16
C ALA A 50 -6.01 -4.26 -5.13
N GLY A 51 -4.79 -3.86 -5.47
CA GLY A 51 -3.97 -2.97 -4.67
C GLY A 51 -4.56 -1.57 -4.55
N ALA A 52 -5.12 -1.02 -5.64
CA ALA A 52 -5.76 0.30 -5.63
C ALA A 52 -6.98 0.31 -4.72
N VAL A 53 -7.81 -0.73 -4.82
CA VAL A 53 -8.97 -0.92 -3.94
C VAL A 53 -8.50 -1.07 -2.51
N ALA A 54 -7.55 -1.98 -2.23
CA ALA A 54 -6.96 -2.15 -0.90
C ALA A 54 -6.44 -0.84 -0.30
N GLY A 55 -5.71 -0.04 -1.09
CA GLY A 55 -5.21 1.27 -0.68
C GLY A 55 -6.31 2.26 -0.33
N LEU A 56 -7.50 2.16 -0.94
CA LEU A 56 -8.64 3.01 -0.65
C LEU A 56 -9.39 2.58 0.63
N ILE A 57 -9.45 1.27 0.94
CA ILE A 57 -10.18 0.73 2.11
C ILE A 57 -9.37 0.79 3.40
N ILE A 58 -8.03 0.86 3.33
CA ILE A 58 -7.18 0.99 4.51
C ILE A 58 -7.21 2.46 4.96
N LYS A 59 -8.23 2.82 5.74
CA LYS A 59 -8.41 4.13 6.38
C LYS A 59 -7.93 4.12 7.83
#